data_AF-A0A7X5Y5R9-F1
#
_entry.id   AF-A0A7X5Y5R9-F1
#
_cell.length_a   1.000
_cell.length_b   1.000
_cell.length_c   1.000
_cell.angle_alpha   90.00
_cell.angle_beta   90.00
_cell.angle_gamma   90.00
#
_symmetry.space_group_name_H-M   'P 1'
#
loop_
_entity.id
_entity.type
_entity.pdbx_description
1 polymer ?
#
loop_
_entity_poly.entity_id
_entity_poly.type
_entity_poly.pdbx_seq_one_letter_code
_entity_poly.pdbx_strand_id
1 'polypeptide(L)'
;MTYRTRISPRDTTLDLSTPTLRMLTIFALVAYPVGAILKLAPGPTGGITDFVGGLLRVAALAAMITVASSTLARIVVGGRREKLDEFQAGLRLSAMSKAYTALSALVCAATVYAYLATDLRLPMPASAEAWQQLCIGIMLAILILPATFLVWSPAIGVDERDEEEG
;
A
#
# COMPACT_ATOMS: atom_id res chain seq x y z
N MET A 1 14.95 2.98 -36.66
CA MET A 1 16.13 2.68 -35.82
C MET A 1 15.60 2.09 -34.53
N THR A 2 15.52 0.76 -34.46
CA THR A 2 14.71 0.05 -33.47
C THR A 2 15.52 -0.17 -32.19
N TYR A 3 15.16 0.52 -31.11
CA TYR A 3 15.82 0.40 -29.82
C TYR A 3 15.39 -0.93 -29.16
N ARG A 4 16.17 -1.99 -29.38
CA ARG A 4 15.96 -3.28 -28.71
C ARG A 4 16.52 -3.17 -27.30
N THR A 5 15.68 -2.82 -26.33
CA THR A 5 16.02 -2.85 -24.91
C THR A 5 16.39 -4.29 -24.53
N ARG A 6 17.70 -4.55 -24.32
CA ARG A 6 18.17 -5.78 -23.70
C ARG A 6 17.70 -5.78 -22.25
N ILE A 7 16.64 -6.54 -21.99
CA ILE A 7 16.23 -6.89 -20.64
C ILE A 7 17.40 -7.68 -20.01
N SER A 8 17.98 -7.14 -18.94
CA SER A 8 19.10 -7.77 -18.24
C SER A 8 18.58 -8.98 -17.46
N PRO A 9 19.23 -10.16 -17.54
CA PRO A 9 18.74 -11.41 -16.94
C PRO A 9 18.84 -11.47 -15.40
N ARG A 10 19.01 -10.33 -14.72
CA ARG A 10 19.05 -10.21 -13.26
C ARG A 10 17.78 -9.61 -12.65
N ASP A 11 16.78 -9.28 -13.46
CA ASP A 11 15.52 -8.76 -12.97
C ASP A 11 14.53 -9.90 -12.77
N THR A 12 14.59 -10.55 -11.61
CA THR A 12 13.49 -11.39 -11.11
C THR A 12 12.38 -10.50 -10.57
N THR A 13 11.85 -9.61 -11.41
CA THR A 13 10.68 -8.81 -11.06
C THR A 13 9.43 -9.57 -11.44
N LEU A 14 8.45 -9.54 -10.55
CA LEU A 14 7.13 -10.10 -10.85
C LEU A 14 6.42 -9.15 -11.80
N ASP A 15 6.27 -9.57 -13.05
CA ASP A 15 5.39 -8.93 -14.02
C ASP A 15 3.95 -9.29 -13.66
N LEU A 16 3.34 -8.40 -12.89
CA LEU A 16 1.96 -8.51 -12.46
C LEU A 16 1.11 -7.56 -13.29
N SER A 17 -0.03 -8.03 -13.78
CA SER A 17 -0.96 -7.19 -14.50
C SER A 17 -1.46 -6.05 -13.61
N THR A 18 -1.69 -4.87 -14.20
CA THR A 18 -2.26 -3.70 -13.52
C THR A 18 -3.51 -4.00 -12.69
N PRO A 19 -4.53 -4.76 -13.15
CA PRO A 19 -5.68 -5.11 -12.32
C PRO A 19 -5.30 -5.95 -11.09
N THR A 20 -4.31 -6.85 -11.21
CA THR A 20 -3.83 -7.65 -10.07
C THR A 20 -3.17 -6.78 -9.02
N LEU A 21 -2.36 -5.80 -9.44
CA LEU A 21 -1.74 -4.84 -8.53
C LEU A 21 -2.76 -3.91 -7.86
N ARG A 22 -3.83 -3.52 -8.56
CA ARG A 22 -4.96 -2.78 -7.98
C ARG A 22 -5.63 -3.59 -6.87
N MET A 23 -5.91 -4.86 -7.13
CA MET A 23 -6.51 -5.75 -6.14
C MET A 23 -5.58 -5.98 -4.95
N LEU A 24 -4.28 -6.22 -5.19
CA LEU A 24 -3.30 -6.41 -4.12
C LEU A 24 -3.13 -5.18 -3.23
N THR A 25 -3.09 -3.98 -3.81
CA THR A 25 -2.96 -2.73 -3.05
C THR A 25 -4.20 -2.45 -2.20
N ILE A 26 -5.41 -2.64 -2.74
CA ILE A 26 -6.65 -2.56 -1.96
C ILE A 26 -6.66 -3.63 -0.87
N PHE A 27 -6.35 -4.87 -1.23
CA PHE A 27 -6.36 -5.99 -0.30
C PHE A 27 -5.42 -5.74 0.87
N ALA A 28 -4.18 -5.30 0.63
CA ALA A 28 -3.24 -4.98 1.70
C ALA A 28 -3.73 -3.81 2.59
N LEU A 29 -4.32 -2.77 1.99
CA LEU A 29 -4.86 -1.62 2.74
C LEU A 29 -6.08 -1.97 3.61
N VAL A 30 -6.90 -2.94 3.19
CA VAL A 30 -8.14 -3.32 3.90
C VAL A 30 -7.93 -4.52 4.81
N ALA A 31 -7.19 -5.53 4.37
CA ALA A 31 -7.00 -6.78 5.13
C ALA A 31 -6.27 -6.54 6.44
N TYR A 32 -5.30 -5.61 6.49
CA TYR A 32 -4.59 -5.30 7.73
C TYR A 32 -5.52 -4.69 8.82
N PRO A 33 -6.25 -3.57 8.57
CA PRO A 33 -7.13 -3.01 9.58
C PRO A 33 -8.27 -3.97 9.95
N VAL A 34 -8.82 -4.72 8.99
CA VAL A 34 -9.84 -5.74 9.29
C VAL A 34 -9.27 -6.83 10.20
N GLY A 35 -8.07 -7.34 9.90
CA GLY A 35 -7.40 -8.34 10.73
C GLY A 35 -7.03 -7.82 12.13
N ALA A 36 -6.68 -6.53 12.25
CA ALA A 36 -6.44 -5.87 13.54
C ALA A 36 -7.74 -5.75 14.37
N ILE A 37 -8.85 -5.33 13.75
CA ILE A 37 -10.16 -5.22 14.41
C ILE A 37 -10.62 -6.61 14.90
N LEU A 38 -10.50 -7.65 14.06
CA LEU A 38 -10.90 -9.00 14.43
C LEU A 38 -10.11 -9.55 15.63
N LYS A 39 -8.82 -9.22 15.73
CA LYS A 39 -7.99 -9.62 16.88
C LYS A 39 -8.31 -8.85 18.16
N LEU A 40 -8.79 -7.62 18.03
CA LEU A 40 -9.14 -6.75 19.15
C LEU A 40 -10.62 -6.89 19.55
N ALA A 41 -11.40 -7.63 18.79
CA ALA A 41 -12.81 -7.87 19.07
C ALA A 41 -12.96 -8.70 20.36
N PRO A 42 -13.93 -8.37 21.22
CA PRO A 42 -14.17 -9.13 22.44
C PRO A 42 -14.61 -10.55 22.08
N GLY A 43 -13.79 -11.54 22.44
CA GLY A 43 -14.01 -12.95 22.15
C GLY A 43 -13.04 -13.86 22.91
N PRO A 44 -13.24 -15.19 22.85
CA PRO A 44 -12.34 -16.14 23.49
C PRO A 44 -10.94 -16.01 22.88
N THR A 45 -9.95 -15.73 23.74
CA THR A 45 -8.55 -15.62 23.32
C THR A 45 -8.08 -16.97 22.78
N GLY A 46 -7.55 -16.99 21.55
CA GLY A 46 -7.18 -18.22 20.83
C GLY A 46 -8.32 -18.87 20.04
N GLY A 47 -9.45 -18.19 19.89
CA GLY A 47 -10.56 -18.62 19.04
C GLY A 47 -10.27 -18.47 17.53
N ILE A 48 -11.21 -18.95 16.71
CA ILE A 48 -11.15 -18.87 15.24
C ILE A 48 -10.97 -17.42 14.76
N THR A 49 -11.60 -16.46 15.43
CA THR A 49 -11.51 -15.02 15.12
C THR A 49 -10.09 -14.48 15.26
N ASP A 50 -9.37 -14.87 16.30
CA ASP A 50 -7.97 -14.47 16.52
C ASP A 50 -7.05 -15.06 15.45
N PHE A 51 -7.27 -16.33 15.11
CA PHE A 51 -6.53 -17.01 14.06
C PHE A 51 -6.75 -16.35 12.70
N VAL A 52 -8.00 -16.09 12.33
CA VAL A 52 -8.36 -15.41 11.08
C VAL A 52 -7.80 -13.99 11.05
N GLY A 53 -7.88 -13.24 12.16
CA GLY A 53 -7.30 -11.90 12.26
C GLY A 53 -5.77 -11.90 12.16
N GLY A 54 -5.10 -12.93 12.68
CA GLY A 54 -3.67 -13.18 12.46
C GLY A 54 -3.35 -13.46 10.99
N LEU A 55 -4.09 -14.38 10.37
CA LEU A 55 -3.88 -14.78 8.99
C LEU A 55 -4.09 -13.60 8.02
N LEU A 56 -5.11 -12.77 8.22
CA LEU A 56 -5.37 -11.58 7.41
C LEU A 56 -4.19 -10.58 7.46
N ARG A 57 -3.59 -10.39 8.64
CA ARG A 57 -2.44 -9.50 8.80
C ARG A 57 -1.19 -10.06 8.10
N VAL A 58 -0.95 -11.37 8.21
CA VAL A 58 0.14 -12.03 7.47
C VAL A 58 -0.10 -11.94 5.96
N ALA A 59 -1.33 -12.17 5.51
CA ALA A 59 -1.70 -12.04 4.10
C ALA A 59 -1.53 -10.60 3.58
N ALA A 60 -1.88 -9.58 4.38
CA ALA A 60 -1.65 -8.18 4.03
C ALA A 60 -0.15 -7.86 3.89
N LEU A 61 0.68 -8.37 4.80
CA LEU A 61 2.14 -8.25 4.70
C LEU A 61 2.70 -8.96 3.48
N ALA A 62 2.24 -10.18 3.19
CA ALA A 62 2.63 -10.92 1.99
C ALA A 62 2.25 -10.17 0.72
N ALA A 63 1.02 -9.66 0.62
CA ALA A 63 0.57 -8.84 -0.50
C ALA A 63 1.42 -7.57 -0.67
N MET A 64 1.80 -6.92 0.44
CA MET A 64 2.67 -5.75 0.40
C MET A 64 4.08 -6.10 -0.10
N ILE A 65 4.66 -7.22 0.35
CA ILE A 65 5.94 -7.73 -0.17
C ILE A 65 5.83 -8.00 -1.67
N THR A 66 4.75 -8.64 -2.13
CA THR A 66 4.51 -8.88 -3.56
C THR A 66 4.42 -7.58 -4.36
N VAL A 67 3.71 -6.57 -3.85
CA VAL A 67 3.66 -5.23 -4.49
C VAL A 67 5.05 -4.59 -4.49
N ALA A 68 5.79 -4.68 -3.39
CA ALA A 68 7.15 -4.13 -3.27
C ALA A 68 8.18 -4.83 -4.18
N SER A 69 7.96 -6.10 -4.53
CA SER A 69 8.77 -6.85 -5.50
C SER A 69 8.35 -6.67 -6.96
N SER A 70 7.25 -5.94 -7.22
CA SER A 70 6.77 -5.69 -8.57
C SER A 70 7.60 -4.63 -9.30
N THR A 71 7.53 -4.63 -10.63
CA THR A 71 8.19 -3.62 -11.48
C THR A 71 7.77 -2.19 -11.13
N LEU A 72 6.52 -1.98 -10.69
CA LEU A 72 6.00 -0.68 -10.25
C LEU A 72 6.65 -0.15 -8.96
N ALA A 73 7.08 -1.03 -8.07
CA ALA A 73 7.85 -0.61 -6.90
C ALA A 73 9.24 -0.08 -7.28
N ARG A 74 9.80 -0.42 -8.45
CA ARG A 74 11.01 0.24 -8.94
C ARG A 74 10.74 1.70 -9.27
N ILE A 75 9.59 2.04 -9.86
CA ILE A 75 9.26 3.43 -10.17
C ILE A 75 9.11 4.26 -8.88
N VAL A 76 8.53 3.67 -7.83
CA VAL A 76 8.18 4.37 -6.59
C VAL A 76 9.29 4.37 -5.54
N VAL A 77 9.90 3.20 -5.29
CA VAL A 77 10.73 2.91 -4.11
C VAL A 77 12.23 2.76 -4.47
N GLY A 78 12.57 2.08 -5.57
CA GLY A 78 13.94 1.58 -5.79
C GLY A 78 14.70 2.09 -7.02
N GLY A 79 14.05 2.79 -7.94
CA GLY A 79 14.67 3.27 -9.17
C GLY A 79 15.67 4.37 -8.88
N ARG A 80 16.95 4.17 -9.26
CA ARG A 80 17.93 5.26 -9.31
C ARG A 80 17.34 6.35 -10.22
N ARG A 81 17.20 7.58 -9.71
CA ARG A 81 16.65 8.73 -10.46
C ARG A 81 17.25 8.87 -11.86
N GLU A 82 18.52 8.54 -12.01
CA GLU A 82 19.29 8.59 -13.26
C GLU A 82 18.81 7.61 -14.35
N LYS A 83 18.00 6.61 -14.00
CA LYS A 83 17.46 5.62 -14.94
C LYS A 83 15.96 5.79 -15.19
N LEU A 84 15.33 6.75 -14.53
CA LEU A 84 13.91 7.06 -14.73
C LEU A 84 13.81 8.09 -15.85
N ASP A 85 12.96 7.82 -16.83
CA ASP A 85 12.57 8.80 -17.82
C ASP A 85 11.86 10.01 -17.15
N GLU A 86 11.88 11.18 -17.78
CA GLU A 86 11.27 12.42 -17.24
C GLU A 86 9.79 12.21 -16.92
N PHE A 87 9.09 11.45 -17.78
CA PHE A 87 7.71 11.06 -17.58
C PHE A 87 7.52 10.21 -16.30
N GLN A 88 8.35 9.19 -16.11
CA GLN A 88 8.29 8.31 -14.94
C GLN A 88 8.65 9.05 -13.65
N ALA A 89 9.60 9.99 -13.72
CA ALA A 89 9.95 10.87 -12.61
C ALA A 89 8.78 11.78 -12.20
N GLY A 90 8.05 12.32 -13.19
CA GLY A 90 6.83 13.11 -12.97
C GLY A 90 5.72 12.30 -12.31
N LEU A 91 5.49 11.06 -12.78
CA LEU A 91 4.52 10.14 -12.17
C LEU A 91 4.86 9.82 -10.72
N ARG A 92 6.13 9.53 -10.42
CA ARG A 92 6.59 9.28 -9.06
C ARG A 92 6.33 10.48 -8.15
N LEU A 93 6.68 11.69 -8.59
CA LEU A 93 6.50 12.90 -7.80
C LEU A 93 5.02 13.17 -7.52
N SER A 94 4.17 13.03 -8.54
CA SER A 94 2.71 13.17 -8.42
C SER A 94 2.12 12.15 -7.45
N ALA A 95 2.51 10.88 -7.56
CA ALA A 95 2.06 9.81 -6.66
C ALA A 95 2.50 10.06 -5.21
N MET A 96 3.76 10.48 -5.00
CA MET A 96 4.28 10.81 -3.67
C MET A 96 3.58 12.03 -3.07
N SER A 97 3.32 13.07 -3.87
CA SER A 97 2.59 14.26 -3.42
C SER A 97 1.17 13.91 -2.98
N LYS A 98 0.44 13.14 -3.80
CA LYS A 98 -0.91 12.66 -3.45
C LYS A 98 -0.90 11.79 -2.20
N ALA A 99 0.07 10.88 -2.09
CA ALA A 99 0.24 10.03 -0.92
C ALA A 99 0.48 10.85 0.35
N TYR A 100 1.36 11.85 0.27
CA TYR A 100 1.63 12.77 1.38
C TYR A 100 0.38 13.54 1.77
N THR A 101 -0.34 14.15 0.83
CA THR A 101 -1.58 14.89 1.11
C THR A 101 -2.64 14.00 1.75
N ALA A 102 -2.84 12.78 1.25
CA ALA A 102 -3.78 11.83 1.82
C ALA A 102 -3.38 11.41 3.24
N LEU A 103 -2.10 11.14 3.47
CA LEU A 103 -1.58 10.81 4.80
C LEU A 103 -1.75 11.98 5.77
N SER A 104 -1.42 13.22 5.35
CA SER A 104 -1.62 14.41 6.17
C SER A 104 -3.10 14.62 6.54
N ALA A 105 -4.01 14.38 5.60
CA ALA A 105 -5.44 14.44 5.86
C ALA A 105 -5.88 13.37 6.88
N LEU A 106 -5.38 12.14 6.75
CA LEU A 106 -5.64 11.06 7.71
C LEU A 106 -5.09 11.35 9.11
N VAL A 107 -3.87 11.89 9.20
CA VAL A 107 -3.26 12.28 10.48
C VAL A 107 -4.05 13.42 11.14
N CYS A 108 -4.48 14.40 10.35
CA CYS A 108 -5.35 15.48 10.83
C CYS A 108 -6.67 14.92 11.37
N ALA A 109 -7.34 14.06 10.60
CA ALA A 109 -8.57 13.40 11.02
C ALA A 109 -8.37 12.54 12.28
N ALA A 110 -7.24 11.82 12.38
CA ALA A 110 -6.90 11.03 13.56
C ALA A 110 -6.68 11.90 14.81
N THR A 111 -6.07 13.08 14.65
CA THR A 111 -5.86 14.04 15.75
C THR A 111 -7.18 14.65 16.22
N VAL A 112 -8.05 15.03 15.27
CA VAL A 112 -9.41 15.49 15.57
C VAL A 112 -10.22 14.39 16.27
N TYR A 113 -10.15 13.15 15.77
CA TYR A 113 -10.79 12.00 16.42
C TYR A 113 -10.26 11.79 17.84
N ALA A 114 -8.94 11.87 18.04
CA ALA A 114 -8.34 11.69 19.36
C ALA A 114 -8.82 12.76 20.34
N TYR A 115 -8.91 14.01 19.90
CA TYR A 115 -9.46 15.10 20.70
C TYR A 115 -10.94 14.90 21.04
N LEU A 116 -11.77 14.53 20.05
CA LEU A 116 -13.20 14.26 20.30
C LEU A 116 -13.43 13.03 21.17
N ALA A 117 -12.55 12.03 21.04
CA ALA A 117 -12.68 10.77 21.77
C ALA A 117 -12.43 10.93 23.27
N THR A 118 -11.59 11.88 23.70
CA THR A 118 -11.42 12.17 25.13
C THR A 118 -12.68 12.79 25.73
N ASP A 119 -13.35 13.69 24.99
CA ASP A 119 -14.52 14.41 25.47
C ASP A 119 -15.80 13.55 25.42
N LEU A 120 -15.96 12.79 24.34
CA LEU A 120 -17.16 11.98 24.07
C LEU A 120 -17.02 10.52 24.54
N ARG A 121 -15.90 10.14 25.16
CA ARG A 121 -15.58 8.77 25.59
C ARG A 121 -15.71 7.74 24.44
N LEU A 122 -15.26 8.12 23.25
CA LEU A 122 -15.22 7.23 22.09
C LEU A 122 -14.17 6.13 22.29
N PRO A 123 -14.30 4.98 21.60
CA PRO A 123 -13.33 3.90 21.70
C PRO A 123 -11.93 4.35 21.29
N MET A 124 -10.99 4.21 22.22
CA MET A 124 -9.55 4.42 22.01
C MET A 124 -8.78 3.12 22.26
N PRO A 125 -7.57 2.97 21.69
CA PRO A 125 -6.70 1.84 21.99
C PRO A 125 -6.35 1.81 23.48
N ALA A 126 -6.89 0.84 24.21
CA ALA A 126 -6.70 0.73 25.67
C ALA A 126 -5.47 -0.11 26.07
N SER A 127 -4.87 -0.84 25.12
CA SER A 127 -3.74 -1.74 25.38
C SER A 127 -2.53 -1.40 24.52
N ALA A 128 -1.33 -1.73 25.03
CA ALA A 128 -0.08 -1.60 24.28
C ALA A 128 -0.12 -2.38 22.95
N GLU A 129 -0.81 -3.53 22.95
CA GLU A 129 -1.02 -4.33 21.75
C GLU A 129 -1.85 -3.59 20.69
N ALA A 130 -2.93 -2.93 21.08
CA ALA A 130 -3.76 -2.15 20.16
C ALA A 130 -2.97 -0.99 19.54
N TRP A 131 -2.14 -0.32 20.34
CA TRP A 131 -1.20 0.71 19.85
C TRP A 131 -0.17 0.13 18.88
N GLN A 132 0.41 -1.03 19.17
CA GLN A 132 1.34 -1.70 18.27
C GLN A 132 0.69 -2.03 16.92
N GLN A 133 -0.54 -2.56 16.91
CA GLN A 133 -1.26 -2.84 15.67
C GLN A 133 -1.51 -1.54 14.87
N LEU A 134 -1.91 -0.46 15.55
CA LEU A 134 -2.13 0.83 14.89
C LEU A 134 -0.84 1.35 14.23
N CYS A 135 0.29 1.30 14.94
CA CYS A 135 1.59 1.76 14.42
C CYS A 135 2.03 0.96 13.19
N ILE A 136 1.90 -0.37 13.22
CA ILE A 136 2.22 -1.22 12.06
C ILE A 136 1.28 -0.92 10.89
N GLY A 137 -0.02 -0.70 11.15
CA GLY A 137 -0.98 -0.32 10.12
C GLY A 137 -0.64 1.02 9.45
N ILE A 138 -0.22 2.02 10.23
CA ILE A 138 0.23 3.31 9.70
C ILE A 138 1.49 3.13 8.86
N MET A 139 2.47 2.36 9.35
CA MET A 139 3.69 2.07 8.60
C MET A 139 3.38 1.38 7.26
N LEU A 140 2.45 0.43 7.26
CA LEU A 140 1.98 -0.24 6.04
C LEU A 140 1.33 0.74 5.07
N ALA A 141 0.44 1.60 5.57
CA ALA A 141 -0.22 2.62 4.75
C ALA A 141 0.80 3.56 4.11
N ILE A 142 1.79 4.05 4.86
CA ILE A 142 2.86 4.92 4.34
C ILE A 142 3.62 4.27 3.19
N LEU A 143 3.96 2.99 3.32
CA LEU A 143 4.72 2.25 2.31
C LEU A 143 3.91 1.99 1.03
N ILE A 144 2.61 1.70 1.16
CA ILE A 144 1.79 1.24 0.04
C ILE A 144 1.01 2.37 -0.65
N LEU A 145 0.73 3.49 0.02
CA LEU A 145 -0.04 4.60 -0.55
C LEU A 145 0.55 5.11 -1.88
N PRO A 146 1.87 5.38 -1.99
CA PRO A 146 2.44 5.87 -3.23
C PRO A 146 2.28 4.88 -4.39
N ALA A 147 2.47 3.58 -4.12
CA ALA A 147 2.26 2.53 -5.11
C ALA A 147 0.78 2.44 -5.52
N THR A 148 -0.14 2.63 -4.57
CA THR A 148 -1.58 2.67 -4.83
C THR A 148 -1.94 3.85 -5.74
N PHE A 149 -1.51 5.08 -5.41
CA PHE A 149 -1.80 6.24 -6.27
C PHE A 149 -1.16 6.12 -7.66
N LEU A 150 -0.01 5.47 -7.76
CA LEU A 150 0.63 5.20 -9.04
C LEU A 150 -0.21 4.21 -9.86
N VAL A 151 -0.51 3.03 -9.35
CA VAL A 151 -1.27 1.94 -10.02
C VAL A 151 -2.68 2.36 -10.46
N TRP A 152 -3.28 3.30 -9.72
CA TRP A 152 -4.59 3.86 -10.03
C TRP A 152 -4.54 5.11 -10.91
N SER A 153 -3.34 5.55 -11.31
CA SER A 153 -3.17 6.66 -12.25
C SER A 153 -3.62 6.23 -13.65
N PRO A 154 -4.44 7.04 -14.35
CA PRO A 154 -4.85 6.74 -15.73
C PRO A 154 -3.66 6.68 -16.69
N ALA A 155 -2.56 7.35 -16.37
CA ALA A 155 -1.35 7.37 -17.19
C ALA A 155 -0.71 5.98 -17.41
N ILE A 156 -0.91 5.04 -16.49
CA ILE A 156 -0.38 3.67 -16.63
C ILE A 156 -1.22 2.84 -17.61
N GLY A 157 -2.53 3.06 -17.65
CA GLY A 157 -3.42 2.35 -18.57
C GLY A 157 -3.46 2.91 -19.99
N VAL A 158 -2.62 3.91 -20.29
CA VAL A 158 -2.39 4.40 -21.66
C VAL A 158 -1.20 3.66 -22.26
N ASP A 159 -0.12 3.50 -21.49
CA ASP A 159 1.11 2.77 -21.91
C ASP A 159 0.82 1.30 -22.29
N GLU A 160 -0.02 0.60 -21.51
CA GLU A 160 -0.41 -0.80 -21.83
C GLU A 160 -1.19 -0.93 -23.16
N ARG A 161 -1.94 0.11 -23.57
CA ARG A 161 -2.74 0.06 -24.82
C ARG A 161 -1.90 0.34 -26.05
N ASP A 162 -0.93 1.24 -25.92
CA ASP A 162 -0.01 1.57 -27.01
C ASP A 162 0.95 0.39 -27.32
N GLU A 163 1.23 -0.47 -26.33
CA GLU A 163 1.98 -1.72 -26.52
C GLU A 163 1.17 -2.86 -27.17
N GLU A 164 -0.16 -2.91 -26.98
CA GLU A 164 -1.03 -3.93 -27.60
C GLU A 164 -1.37 -3.63 -29.07
N GLU A 165 -1.26 -2.37 -29.50
CA GLU A 165 -1.59 -1.92 -30.87
C GLU A 165 -0.38 -1.83 -31.84
N GLY A 166 0.84 -2.16 -31.40
CA GLY A 166 2.08 -2.06 -32.18
C GLY A 166 2.74 -3.40 -32.55
#